data_AF-A0A3F2TYV9-F1
#
_entry.id   AF-A0A3F2TYV9-F1
#
_cell.length_a   1.000
_cell.length_b   1.000
_cell.length_c   1.000
_cell.angle_alpha   90.00
_cell.angle_beta   90.00
_cell.angle_gamma   90.00
#
_symmetry.space_group_name_H-M   'P 1'
#
loop_
_entity.id
_entity.type
_entity.pdbx_description
1 polymer ?
#
loop_
_entity_poly.entity_id
_entity_poly.type
_entity_poly.pdbx_seq_one_letter_code
_entity_poly.pdbx_strand_id
1 'polypeptide(L)'
;MLQRAIAYYRVSTQRQGRSRLGLDAQRAAVEDFARAQGYDILEAFTEVETGKGSDALDRRPLLAAALATAHRARCPVIVAKLDRLSRDVAFIAGLMTRRVPFIVTELGADADPFMLHLYAALAEKERRLISERTRAALAARKATGATLGNRTNAAQAAARGRGAAIQAAEEFARSTLPFVRALQQAGVTSLRGLAAELNARGVRTARGGTWQVSNVRNMLARLDVQAQGQESVPAVSC
;
A
#
# COMPACT_ATOMS: atom_id res chain seq x y z
N MET A 1 -30.34 -21.54 3.70
CA MET A 1 -29.64 -20.58 4.59
C MET A 1 -28.57 -19.90 3.75
N LEU A 2 -28.41 -18.58 3.86
CA LEU A 2 -27.33 -17.86 3.19
C LEU A 2 -26.00 -18.22 3.85
N GLN A 3 -24.98 -18.51 3.04
CA GLN A 3 -23.63 -18.70 3.53
C GLN A 3 -23.02 -17.34 3.87
N ARG A 4 -22.17 -17.26 4.88
CA ARG A 4 -21.53 -15.99 5.25
C ARG A 4 -20.26 -15.79 4.42
N ALA A 5 -19.86 -14.56 4.16
CA ALA A 5 -18.60 -14.22 3.52
C ALA A 5 -18.08 -12.84 3.95
N ILE A 6 -16.78 -12.62 3.73
CA ILE A 6 -16.13 -11.32 3.90
C ILE A 6 -15.75 -10.78 2.53
N ALA A 7 -16.03 -9.52 2.23
CA ALA A 7 -15.61 -8.89 0.99
C ALA A 7 -14.27 -8.17 1.17
N TYR A 8 -13.40 -8.25 0.16
CA TYR A 8 -12.15 -7.48 0.13
C TYR A 8 -11.97 -6.75 -1.21
N TYR A 9 -11.66 -5.46 -1.11
CA TYR A 9 -11.45 -4.55 -2.24
C TYR A 9 -10.08 -3.89 -2.16
N ARG A 10 -9.52 -3.54 -3.32
CA ARG A 10 -8.23 -2.83 -3.40
C ARG A 10 -8.27 -1.68 -4.39
N VAL A 11 -7.79 -0.50 -3.96
CA VAL A 11 -7.67 0.71 -4.78
C VAL A 11 -6.28 1.34 -4.67
N SER A 12 -5.78 1.91 -5.78
CA SER A 12 -4.47 2.58 -5.82
C SER A 12 -4.63 4.09 -5.61
N THR A 13 -3.77 4.69 -4.77
CA THR A 13 -3.80 6.14 -4.47
C THR A 13 -3.54 7.04 -5.67
N GLN A 14 -2.77 6.60 -6.68
CA GLN A 14 -2.43 7.43 -7.85
C GLN A 14 -3.62 7.77 -8.76
N ARG A 15 -4.80 7.17 -8.55
CA ARG A 15 -5.98 7.33 -9.41
C ARG A 15 -7.23 7.84 -8.69
N GLN A 16 -7.10 8.53 -7.56
CA GLN A 16 -8.25 9.06 -6.81
C GLN A 16 -9.17 9.99 -7.64
N GLY A 17 -8.72 10.57 -8.76
CA GLY A 17 -9.57 11.32 -9.70
C GLY A 17 -10.29 10.49 -10.78
N ARG A 18 -9.90 9.22 -11.01
CA ARG A 18 -10.44 8.35 -12.10
C ARG A 18 -11.12 7.07 -11.60
N SER A 19 -11.03 6.71 -10.32
CA SER A 19 -11.34 5.34 -9.85
C SER A 19 -12.46 5.19 -8.81
N ARG A 20 -13.52 6.01 -8.83
CA ARG A 20 -14.81 5.56 -8.25
C ARG A 20 -15.32 4.33 -9.01
N LEU A 21 -15.33 4.42 -10.34
CA LEU A 21 -15.70 3.36 -11.27
C LEU A 21 -15.00 2.01 -11.01
N GLY A 22 -13.72 2.02 -10.62
CA GLY A 22 -12.97 0.78 -10.37
C GLY A 22 -13.31 0.10 -9.05
N LEU A 23 -13.73 0.86 -8.03
CA LEU A 23 -14.18 0.32 -6.75
C LEU A 23 -15.65 -0.08 -6.84
N ASP A 24 -16.47 0.74 -7.50
CA ASP A 24 -17.88 0.46 -7.73
C ASP A 24 -18.07 -0.80 -8.57
N ALA A 25 -17.26 -1.00 -9.61
CA ALA A 25 -17.25 -2.25 -10.39
C ALA A 25 -16.82 -3.46 -9.56
N GLN A 26 -15.91 -3.30 -8.59
CA GLN A 26 -15.54 -4.39 -7.69
C GLN A 26 -16.69 -4.73 -6.73
N ARG A 27 -17.37 -3.73 -6.17
CA ARG A 27 -18.53 -3.93 -5.30
C ARG A 27 -19.64 -4.63 -6.05
N ALA A 28 -20.03 -4.10 -7.21
CA ALA A 28 -21.08 -4.69 -8.05
C ALA A 28 -20.78 -6.17 -8.38
N ALA A 29 -19.55 -6.48 -8.81
CA ALA A 29 -19.17 -7.87 -9.10
C ALA A 29 -19.27 -8.80 -7.87
N VAL A 30 -18.85 -8.34 -6.69
CA VAL A 30 -18.93 -9.12 -5.45
C VAL A 30 -20.38 -9.26 -4.97
N GLU A 31 -21.18 -8.20 -5.04
CA GLU A 31 -22.58 -8.19 -4.64
C GLU A 31 -23.45 -9.07 -5.55
N ASP A 32 -23.27 -8.96 -6.87
CA ASP A 32 -23.99 -9.78 -7.84
C ASP A 32 -23.61 -11.26 -7.70
N PHE A 33 -22.33 -11.56 -7.50
CA PHE A 33 -21.87 -12.92 -7.21
C PHE A 33 -22.45 -13.45 -5.90
N ALA A 34 -22.40 -12.66 -4.83
CA ALA A 34 -22.93 -13.05 -3.53
C ALA A 34 -24.43 -13.33 -3.61
N ARG A 35 -25.20 -12.47 -4.29
CA ARG A 35 -26.63 -12.67 -4.52
C ARG A 35 -26.90 -13.94 -5.33
N ALA A 36 -26.15 -14.18 -6.40
CA ALA A 36 -26.33 -15.34 -7.27
C ALA A 36 -25.99 -16.67 -6.57
N GLN A 37 -24.98 -16.67 -5.70
CA GLN A 37 -24.47 -17.88 -5.02
C GLN A 37 -25.00 -18.04 -3.59
N GLY A 38 -25.85 -17.12 -3.11
CA GLY A 38 -26.45 -17.18 -1.78
C GLY A 38 -25.48 -16.89 -0.64
N TYR A 39 -24.55 -15.94 -0.85
CA TYR A 39 -23.70 -15.40 0.21
C TYR A 39 -24.26 -14.10 0.82
N ASP A 40 -24.11 -13.97 2.13
CA ASP A 40 -24.33 -12.77 2.92
C ASP A 40 -22.98 -12.17 3.32
N ILE A 41 -22.74 -10.91 2.92
CA ILE A 41 -21.48 -10.21 3.18
C ILE A 41 -21.53 -9.62 4.59
N LEU A 42 -20.82 -10.24 5.53
CA LEU A 42 -20.78 -9.81 6.93
C LEU A 42 -20.04 -8.48 7.10
N GLU A 43 -18.91 -8.34 6.41
CA GLU A 43 -18.04 -7.18 6.52
C GLU A 43 -17.23 -7.01 5.22
N ALA A 44 -16.91 -5.76 4.89
CA ALA A 44 -16.16 -5.42 3.69
C ALA A 44 -14.93 -4.57 4.03
N PHE A 45 -13.76 -5.00 3.55
CA PHE A 45 -12.48 -4.34 3.79
C PHE A 45 -11.98 -3.68 2.50
N THR A 46 -11.57 -2.42 2.56
CA THR A 46 -11.07 -1.69 1.39
C THR A 46 -9.64 -1.22 1.60
N GLU A 47 -8.68 -1.88 0.96
CA GLU A 47 -7.26 -1.55 1.05
C GLU A 47 -6.88 -0.41 0.10
N VAL A 48 -6.13 0.57 0.61
CA VAL A 48 -5.64 1.71 -0.15
C VAL A 48 -4.13 1.58 -0.36
N GLU A 49 -3.72 1.24 -1.58
CA GLU A 49 -2.32 1.02 -1.93
C GLU A 49 -1.59 2.35 -2.22
N THR A 50 -0.65 2.72 -1.35
CA THR A 50 0.21 3.90 -1.51
C THR A 50 1.49 3.55 -2.29
N GLY A 51 1.44 3.61 -3.62
CA GLY A 51 2.61 3.49 -4.51
C GLY A 51 2.85 2.10 -5.14
N LYS A 52 3.92 1.96 -5.94
CA LYS A 52 4.36 0.67 -6.51
C LYS A 52 5.26 -0.05 -5.49
N GLY A 53 4.81 -1.13 -4.87
CA GLY A 53 5.75 -1.93 -4.07
C GLY A 53 5.14 -3.11 -3.31
N SER A 54 5.61 -4.31 -3.68
CA SER A 54 5.53 -5.63 -3.04
C SER A 54 4.19 -6.04 -2.43
N ASP A 55 3.67 -7.16 -2.91
CA ASP A 55 2.56 -7.88 -2.29
C ASP A 55 2.99 -8.51 -0.94
N ALA A 56 3.28 -7.69 0.07
CA ALA A 56 3.62 -8.12 1.43
C ALA A 56 2.46 -7.81 2.38
N LEU A 57 2.11 -8.78 3.24
CA LEU A 57 0.98 -8.66 4.18
C LEU A 57 1.20 -7.53 5.20
N ASP A 58 2.45 -7.26 5.56
CA ASP A 58 2.85 -6.18 6.48
C ASP A 58 2.49 -4.78 5.96
N ARG A 59 2.29 -4.64 4.65
CA ARG A 59 1.82 -3.42 4.00
C ARG A 59 0.32 -3.46 3.68
N ARG A 60 -0.39 -4.48 4.17
CA ARG A 60 -1.83 -4.72 3.94
C ARG A 60 -2.56 -5.04 5.23
N PRO A 61 -2.68 -4.06 6.15
CA PRO A 61 -3.33 -4.28 7.42
C PRO A 61 -4.81 -4.65 7.26
N LEU A 62 -5.50 -4.16 6.22
CA LEU A 62 -6.91 -4.44 6.00
C LEU A 62 -7.12 -5.83 5.41
N LEU A 63 -6.20 -6.32 4.58
CA LEU A 63 -6.23 -7.73 4.15
C LEU A 63 -5.98 -8.67 5.33
N ALA A 64 -5.00 -8.35 6.20
CA ALA A 64 -4.76 -9.14 7.40
C ALA A 64 -5.98 -9.17 8.33
N ALA A 65 -6.65 -8.03 8.51
CA ALA A 65 -7.90 -7.92 9.26
C ALA A 65 -9.03 -8.75 8.62
N ALA A 66 -9.22 -8.65 7.31
CA ALA A 66 -10.21 -9.43 6.56
C ALA A 66 -10.01 -10.93 6.76
N LEU A 67 -8.77 -11.41 6.71
CA LEU A 67 -8.43 -12.82 6.93
C LEU A 67 -8.69 -13.26 8.36
N ALA A 68 -8.33 -12.42 9.34
CA ALA A 68 -8.60 -12.71 10.74
C ALA A 68 -10.11 -12.78 11.03
N THR A 69 -10.89 -11.87 10.44
CA THR A 69 -12.36 -11.87 10.56
C THR A 69 -12.97 -13.10 9.89
N ALA A 70 -12.56 -13.42 8.66
CA ALA A 70 -13.04 -14.59 7.92
C ALA A 70 -12.71 -15.89 8.65
N HIS A 71 -11.50 -16.01 9.22
CA HIS A 71 -11.10 -17.16 10.02
C HIS A 71 -11.99 -17.32 11.28
N ARG A 72 -12.23 -16.23 12.03
CA ARG A 72 -13.11 -16.27 13.22
C ARG A 72 -14.54 -16.64 12.85
N ALA A 73 -15.05 -16.12 11.75
CA ALA A 73 -16.39 -16.37 11.26
C ALA A 73 -16.54 -17.71 10.50
N ARG A 74 -15.43 -18.43 10.25
CA ARG A 74 -15.37 -19.67 9.46
C ARG A 74 -16.04 -19.51 8.08
N CYS A 75 -15.72 -18.42 7.40
CA CYS A 75 -16.30 -18.09 6.10
C CYS A 75 -15.22 -17.71 5.06
N PRO A 76 -15.53 -17.78 3.75
CA PRO A 76 -14.62 -17.35 2.70
C PRO A 76 -14.41 -15.84 2.67
N VAL A 77 -13.28 -15.43 2.07
CA VAL A 77 -13.05 -14.06 1.60
C VAL A 77 -13.35 -13.99 0.09
N ILE A 78 -14.29 -13.14 -0.30
CA ILE A 78 -14.67 -12.90 -1.69
C ILE A 78 -13.92 -11.67 -2.23
N VAL A 79 -13.31 -11.83 -3.39
CA VAL A 79 -12.63 -10.76 -4.14
C VAL A 79 -13.13 -10.73 -5.58
N ALA A 80 -13.22 -9.54 -6.17
CA ALA A 80 -13.71 -9.39 -7.54
C ALA A 80 -12.77 -10.04 -8.58
N LYS A 81 -11.45 -9.89 -8.41
CA LYS A 81 -10.44 -10.42 -9.34
C LYS A 81 -9.18 -10.81 -8.59
N LEU A 82 -8.43 -11.78 -9.11
CA LEU A 82 -7.19 -12.25 -8.48
C LEU A 82 -6.15 -11.12 -8.34
N ASP A 83 -6.10 -10.22 -9.33
CA ASP A 83 -5.20 -9.07 -9.33
C ASP A 83 -5.52 -8.02 -8.25
N ARG A 84 -6.64 -8.16 -7.52
CA ARG A 84 -6.98 -7.37 -6.32
C ARG A 84 -6.40 -7.96 -5.05
N LEU A 85 -6.25 -9.28 -4.99
CA LEU A 85 -5.65 -10.00 -3.87
C LEU A 85 -4.14 -9.79 -3.87
N SER A 86 -3.49 -10.13 -4.99
CA SER A 86 -2.06 -9.99 -5.18
C SER A 86 -1.68 -10.31 -6.62
N ARG A 87 -0.49 -9.88 -7.00
CA ARG A 87 0.12 -10.10 -8.31
C ARG A 87 1.38 -10.95 -8.22
N ASP A 88 1.72 -11.38 -7.01
CA ASP A 88 2.83 -12.23 -6.61
C ASP A 88 2.33 -13.64 -6.26
N VAL A 89 2.89 -14.64 -6.94
CA VAL A 89 2.58 -16.06 -6.76
C VAL A 89 2.93 -16.53 -5.35
N ALA A 90 4.08 -16.10 -4.81
CA ALA A 90 4.53 -16.51 -3.50
C ALA A 90 3.59 -16.00 -2.41
N PHE A 91 3.03 -14.80 -2.59
CA PHE A 91 2.02 -14.27 -1.68
C PHE A 91 0.71 -15.05 -1.73
N ILE A 92 0.22 -15.38 -2.93
CA ILE A 92 -1.03 -16.16 -3.09
C ILE A 92 -0.86 -17.56 -2.49
N ALA A 93 0.28 -18.22 -2.76
CA ALA A 93 0.64 -19.49 -2.13
C ALA A 93 0.71 -19.38 -0.60
N GLY A 94 1.31 -18.29 -0.09
CA GLY A 94 1.39 -18.00 1.33
C GLY A 94 0.02 -17.82 2.00
N LEU A 95 -0.97 -17.26 1.29
CA LEU A 95 -2.33 -17.12 1.82
C LEU A 95 -3.02 -18.47 2.02
N MET A 96 -2.70 -19.47 1.20
CA MET A 96 -3.31 -20.79 1.28
C MET A 96 -2.82 -21.60 2.48
N THR A 97 -1.61 -21.30 2.98
CA THR A 97 -1.13 -21.90 4.23
C THR A 97 -1.97 -21.49 5.45
N ARG A 98 -2.71 -20.37 5.35
CA ARG A 98 -3.58 -19.84 6.43
C ARG A 98 -4.97 -20.49 6.49
N ARG A 99 -5.27 -21.44 5.59
CA ARG A 99 -6.53 -22.23 5.56
C ARG A 99 -7.84 -21.41 5.55
N VAL A 100 -7.79 -20.15 5.12
CA VAL A 100 -9.00 -19.35 4.87
C VAL A 100 -9.38 -19.54 3.39
N PRO A 101 -10.61 -19.98 3.07
CA PRO A 101 -11.05 -20.12 1.70
C PRO A 101 -11.13 -18.75 1.01
N PHE A 102 -10.72 -18.69 -0.25
CA PHE A 102 -10.87 -17.51 -1.10
C PHE A 102 -11.78 -17.82 -2.27
N ILE A 103 -12.66 -16.88 -2.58
CA ILE A 103 -13.51 -16.94 -3.76
C ILE A 103 -13.17 -15.75 -4.64
N VAL A 104 -12.82 -16.03 -5.89
CA VAL A 104 -12.64 -15.00 -6.92
C VAL A 104 -13.87 -15.03 -7.80
N THR A 105 -14.60 -13.91 -7.90
CA THR A 105 -15.87 -13.90 -8.63
C THR A 105 -15.71 -14.28 -10.11
N GLU A 106 -14.56 -13.99 -10.72
CA GLU A 106 -14.22 -14.40 -12.10
C GLU A 106 -13.97 -15.91 -12.27
N LEU A 107 -13.62 -16.62 -11.19
CA LEU A 107 -13.29 -18.05 -11.23
C LEU A 107 -14.43 -18.94 -10.74
N GLY A 108 -15.44 -18.35 -10.08
CA GLY A 108 -16.56 -19.08 -9.49
C GLY A 108 -16.31 -19.48 -8.04
N ALA A 109 -17.36 -20.03 -7.39
CA ALA A 109 -17.33 -20.44 -5.99
C ALA A 109 -16.41 -21.65 -5.73
N ASP A 110 -16.22 -22.50 -6.75
CA ASP A 110 -15.45 -23.75 -6.67
C ASP A 110 -13.99 -23.58 -7.09
N ALA A 111 -13.47 -22.35 -7.05
CA ALA A 111 -12.09 -22.08 -7.42
C ALA A 111 -11.12 -22.80 -6.47
N ASP A 112 -10.61 -23.95 -6.92
CA ASP A 112 -9.68 -24.79 -6.17
C ASP A 112 -8.38 -24.01 -5.84
N PRO A 113 -7.82 -24.12 -4.62
CA PRO A 113 -6.40 -23.96 -4.31
C PRO A 113 -5.41 -24.08 -5.49
N PHE A 114 -5.52 -25.13 -6.30
CA PHE A 114 -4.67 -25.35 -7.47
C PHE A 114 -4.88 -24.30 -8.57
N MET A 115 -6.14 -23.96 -8.86
CA MET A 115 -6.50 -22.97 -9.88
C MET A 115 -5.94 -21.60 -9.51
N LEU A 116 -6.04 -21.20 -8.24
CA LEU A 116 -5.48 -19.94 -7.76
C LEU A 116 -3.97 -19.84 -8.01
N HIS A 117 -3.22 -20.93 -7.82
CA HIS A 117 -1.78 -20.97 -8.13
C HIS A 117 -1.50 -20.82 -9.62
N LEU A 118 -2.25 -21.54 -10.47
CA LEU A 118 -2.07 -21.48 -11.91
C LEU A 118 -2.34 -20.07 -12.46
N TYR A 119 -3.43 -19.44 -12.01
CA TYR A 119 -3.75 -18.06 -12.39
C TYR A 119 -2.73 -17.06 -11.89
N ALA A 120 -2.20 -17.24 -10.67
CA ALA A 120 -1.14 -16.39 -10.15
C ALA A 120 0.12 -16.48 -11.04
N ALA A 121 0.55 -17.70 -11.38
CA ALA A 121 1.71 -17.93 -12.23
C ALA A 121 1.53 -17.35 -13.63
N LEU A 122 0.33 -17.50 -14.20
CA LEU A 122 -0.01 -16.91 -15.50
C LEU A 122 0.07 -15.38 -15.46
N ALA A 123 -0.51 -14.75 -14.43
CA ALA A 123 -0.50 -13.29 -14.26
C ALA A 123 0.92 -12.73 -14.06
N GLU A 124 1.81 -13.47 -13.40
CA GLU A 124 3.22 -13.10 -13.28
C GLU A 124 3.93 -13.14 -14.64
N LYS A 125 3.74 -14.23 -15.39
CA LYS A 125 4.32 -14.41 -16.74
C LYS A 125 3.85 -13.31 -17.69
N GLU A 126 2.56 -13.00 -17.70
CA GLU A 126 1.99 -11.95 -18.56
C GLU A 126 2.61 -10.58 -18.26
N ARG A 127 2.79 -10.24 -16.98
CA ARG A 127 3.46 -8.99 -16.58
C ARG A 127 4.90 -8.93 -17.09
N ARG A 128 5.63 -10.03 -16.95
CA ARG A 128 7.01 -10.13 -17.42
C ARG A 128 7.06 -9.87 -18.93
N LEU A 129 6.19 -10.52 -19.70
CA LEU A 129 6.09 -10.35 -21.15
C LEU A 129 5.70 -8.92 -21.55
N ILE A 130 4.76 -8.28 -20.86
CA ILE A 130 4.39 -6.87 -21.11
C ILE A 130 5.60 -5.96 -20.87
N SER A 131 6.34 -6.17 -19.79
CA SER A 131 7.53 -5.41 -19.46
C SER A 131 8.63 -5.60 -20.51
N GLU A 132 8.89 -6.85 -20.91
CA GLU A 132 9.85 -7.21 -21.96
C GLU A 132 9.48 -6.56 -23.30
N ARG A 133 8.21 -6.67 -23.72
CA ARG A 133 7.71 -6.06 -24.96
C ARG A 133 7.84 -4.54 -24.93
N THR A 134 7.51 -3.90 -23.81
CA THR A 134 7.66 -2.45 -23.65
C THR A 134 9.13 -2.04 -23.74
N ARG A 135 10.03 -2.79 -23.09
CA ARG A 135 11.47 -2.54 -23.14
C ARG A 135 12.04 -2.70 -24.55
N ALA A 136 11.63 -3.75 -25.25
CA ALA A 136 12.00 -4.00 -26.64
C ALA A 136 11.51 -2.88 -27.57
N ALA A 137 10.26 -2.46 -27.43
CA ALA A 137 9.69 -1.35 -28.20
C ALA A 137 10.42 -0.02 -27.94
N LEU A 138 10.75 0.28 -26.68
CA LEU A 138 11.52 1.47 -26.32
C LEU A 138 12.96 1.40 -26.85
N ALA A 139 13.60 0.23 -26.81
CA ALA A 139 14.94 0.02 -27.36
C ALA A 139 14.95 0.23 -28.88
N ALA A 140 13.97 -0.32 -29.60
CA ALA A 140 13.80 -0.11 -31.04
C ALA A 140 13.59 1.38 -31.36
N ARG A 141 12.69 2.07 -30.65
CA ARG A 141 12.48 3.52 -30.84
C ARG A 141 13.73 4.34 -30.55
N LYS A 142 14.52 3.97 -29.53
CA LYS A 142 15.80 4.62 -29.23
C LYS A 142 16.82 4.39 -30.35
N ALA A 143 16.87 3.18 -30.93
CA ALA A 143 17.75 2.83 -32.03
C ALA A 143 17.42 3.62 -33.32
N THR A 144 16.14 3.93 -33.56
CA THR A 144 15.70 4.81 -34.64
C THR A 144 15.90 6.31 -34.34
N GLY A 145 16.67 6.67 -33.31
CA GLY A 145 16.94 8.06 -32.92
C GLY A 145 15.76 8.79 -32.26
N ALA A 146 14.67 8.11 -31.92
CA ALA A 146 13.54 8.78 -31.28
C ALA A 146 13.92 9.21 -29.85
N THR A 147 13.63 10.47 -29.53
CA THR A 147 13.85 11.00 -28.19
C THR A 147 12.77 10.48 -27.25
N LEU A 148 13.17 9.78 -26.20
CA LEU A 148 12.26 9.22 -25.20
C LEU A 148 12.14 10.16 -23.98
N GLY A 149 10.91 10.37 -23.51
CA GLY A 149 10.61 11.25 -22.37
C GLY A 149 10.48 12.73 -22.76
N ASN A 150 9.92 13.53 -21.85
CA ASN A 150 9.78 14.98 -22.06
C ASN A 150 10.86 15.72 -21.23
N ARG A 151 11.82 16.36 -21.89
CA ARG A 151 12.90 17.10 -21.21
C ARG A 151 12.49 18.53 -20.83
N THR A 152 11.44 19.08 -21.44
CA THR A 152 11.04 20.48 -21.18
C THR A 152 10.47 20.66 -19.79
N ASN A 153 9.93 19.60 -19.18
CA ASN A 153 9.38 19.64 -17.83
C ASN A 153 10.27 18.95 -16.78
N ALA A 154 11.47 18.49 -17.12
CA ALA A 154 12.32 17.71 -16.20
C ALA A 154 12.64 18.48 -14.91
N ALA A 155 12.95 19.78 -15.02
CA ALA A 155 13.19 20.65 -13.87
C ALA A 155 11.93 20.83 -13.01
N GLN A 156 10.77 21.01 -13.65
CA GLN A 156 9.49 21.16 -12.97
C GLN A 156 9.03 19.85 -12.29
N ALA A 157 9.24 18.72 -12.95
CA ALA A 157 8.99 17.39 -12.39
C ALA A 157 9.90 17.10 -11.20
N ALA A 158 11.18 17.46 -11.29
CA ALA A 158 12.12 17.34 -10.17
C ALA A 158 11.73 18.24 -9.00
N ALA A 159 11.31 19.49 -9.25
CA ALA A 159 10.83 20.40 -8.22
C ALA A 159 9.57 19.87 -7.51
N ARG A 160 8.59 19.38 -8.28
CA ARG A 160 7.37 18.74 -7.72
C ARG A 160 7.72 17.49 -6.92
N GLY A 161 8.64 16.66 -7.42
CA GLY A 161 9.12 15.47 -6.70
C GLY A 161 9.80 15.81 -5.38
N ARG A 162 10.63 16.87 -5.36
CA ARG A 162 11.23 17.38 -4.11
C ARG A 162 10.18 17.90 -3.14
N GLY A 163 9.21 18.68 -3.61
CA GLY A 163 8.12 19.19 -2.78
C GLY A 163 7.32 18.07 -2.12
N ALA A 164 6.91 17.06 -2.90
CA ALA A 164 6.20 15.90 -2.37
C ALA A 164 7.04 15.10 -1.36
N ALA A 165 8.35 14.95 -1.60
CA ALA A 165 9.25 14.26 -0.67
C ALA A 165 9.44 15.02 0.65
N ILE A 166 9.46 16.37 0.61
CA ILE A 166 9.52 17.22 1.80
C ILE A 166 8.23 17.04 2.62
N GLN A 167 7.07 17.17 1.99
CA GLN A 167 5.77 17.02 2.66
C GLN A 167 5.63 15.64 3.35
N ALA A 168 5.99 14.57 2.64
CA ALA A 168 5.97 13.21 3.21
C ALA A 168 6.94 13.07 4.40
N ALA A 169 8.11 13.71 4.35
CA ALA A 169 9.06 13.70 5.46
C ALA A 169 8.54 14.50 6.68
N GLU A 170 7.81 15.59 6.46
CA GLU A 170 7.17 16.40 7.50
C GLU A 170 6.01 15.68 8.17
N GLU A 171 5.13 15.05 7.40
CA GLU A 171 4.05 14.19 7.92
C GLU A 171 4.61 13.04 8.77
N PHE A 172 5.65 12.38 8.27
CA PHE A 172 6.33 11.31 9.01
C PHE A 172 7.00 11.81 10.30
N ALA A 173 7.62 12.99 10.27
CA ALA A 173 8.20 13.59 11.47
C ALA A 173 7.13 13.89 12.52
N ARG A 174 5.98 14.45 12.10
CA ARG A 174 4.85 14.72 13.00
C ARG A 174 4.27 13.45 13.62
N SER A 175 4.09 12.39 12.83
CA SER A 175 3.56 11.12 13.35
C SER A 175 4.54 10.39 14.29
N THR A 176 5.85 10.59 14.10
CA THR A 176 6.87 9.93 14.92
C THR A 176 7.22 10.70 16.20
N LEU A 177 6.94 12.00 16.25
CA LEU A 177 7.28 12.87 17.38
C LEU A 177 6.75 12.40 18.75
N PRO A 178 5.49 11.92 18.91
CA PRO A 178 5.00 11.44 20.20
C PRO A 178 5.83 10.29 20.76
N PHE A 179 6.29 9.38 19.90
CA PHE A 179 7.15 8.27 20.29
C PHE A 179 8.52 8.77 20.76
N VAL A 180 9.12 9.71 20.04
CA VAL A 180 10.41 10.30 20.44
C VAL A 180 10.29 11.03 21.78
N ARG A 181 9.21 11.79 22.01
CA ARG A 181 8.96 12.45 23.29
C ARG A 181 8.77 11.46 24.44
N ALA A 182 8.04 10.37 24.22
CA ALA A 182 7.88 9.32 25.22
C ALA A 182 9.23 8.67 25.60
N LEU A 183 10.12 8.47 24.62
CA LEU A 183 11.48 7.97 24.88
C LEU A 183 12.33 8.96 25.68
N GLN A 184 12.23 10.26 25.37
CA GLN A 184 12.91 11.31 26.12
C GLN A 184 12.43 11.37 27.57
N GLN A 185 11.11 11.26 27.79
CA GLN A 185 10.53 11.20 29.14
C GLN A 185 10.95 9.95 29.91
N ALA A 186 11.20 8.84 29.22
CA ALA A 186 11.77 7.62 29.79
C ALA A 186 13.30 7.70 30.03
N GLY A 187 13.92 8.86 29.82
CA GLY A 187 15.35 9.11 30.09
C GLY A 187 16.28 8.96 28.88
N VAL A 188 15.76 8.59 27.70
CA VAL A 188 16.56 8.47 26.47
C VAL A 188 16.65 9.83 25.76
N THR A 189 17.61 10.65 26.17
CA THR A 189 17.76 12.03 25.65
C THR A 189 18.84 12.17 24.57
N SER A 190 19.77 11.22 24.47
CA SER A 190 20.83 11.27 23.46
C SER A 190 20.33 10.86 22.08
N LEU A 191 20.79 11.55 21.02
CA LEU A 191 20.45 11.23 19.63
C LEU A 191 20.82 9.78 19.25
N ARG A 192 21.93 9.26 19.80
CA ARG A 192 22.36 7.88 19.62
C ARG A 192 21.41 6.90 20.32
N GLY A 193 21.01 7.20 21.55
CA GLY A 193 20.05 6.40 22.31
C GLY A 193 18.70 6.35 21.61
N LEU A 194 18.20 7.50 21.13
CA LEU A 194 16.95 7.58 20.36
C LEU A 194 17.00 6.74 19.08
N ALA A 195 18.11 6.81 18.32
CA ALA A 195 18.26 6.00 17.12
C ALA A 195 18.29 4.49 17.44
N ALA A 196 19.03 4.09 18.48
CA ALA A 196 19.11 2.70 18.91
C ALA A 196 17.73 2.17 19.34
N GLU A 197 17.00 2.94 20.13
CA GLU A 197 15.71 2.55 20.69
C GLU A 197 14.61 2.50 19.61
N LEU A 198 14.59 3.45 18.68
CA LEU A 198 13.69 3.42 17.52
C LEU A 198 13.94 2.18 16.65
N ASN A 199 15.22 1.81 16.44
CA ASN A 199 15.56 0.59 15.70
C ASN A 199 15.19 -0.68 16.48
N ALA A 200 15.43 -0.73 17.79
CA ALA A 200 15.10 -1.86 18.65
C ALA A 200 13.59 -2.13 18.67
N ARG A 201 12.77 -1.07 18.64
CA ARG A 201 11.30 -1.14 18.54
C ARG A 201 10.77 -1.38 17.12
N GLY A 202 11.65 -1.58 16.14
CA GLY A 202 11.27 -1.89 14.77
C GLY A 202 10.73 -0.69 13.97
N VAL A 203 10.79 0.53 14.50
CA VAL A 203 10.33 1.73 13.79
C VAL A 203 11.26 1.99 12.61
N ARG A 204 10.72 2.00 11.38
CA ARG A 204 11.48 2.30 10.16
C ARG A 204 11.38 3.79 9.82
N THR A 205 12.42 4.35 9.22
CA THR A 205 12.39 5.73 8.70
C THR A 205 11.37 5.89 7.57
N ALA A 206 11.04 7.12 7.17
CA ALA A 206 10.12 7.43 6.06
C ALA A 206 10.43 6.70 4.74
N ARG A 207 11.71 6.34 4.50
CA ARG A 207 12.17 5.60 3.31
C ARG A 207 12.37 4.10 3.56
N GLY A 208 11.92 3.59 4.71
CA GLY A 208 12.01 2.18 5.09
C GLY A 208 13.37 1.73 5.65
N GLY A 209 14.34 2.64 5.80
CA GLY A 209 15.67 2.33 6.35
C GLY A 209 15.74 2.39 7.88
N THR A 210 16.89 2.04 8.45
CA THR A 210 17.19 2.15 9.89
C THR A 210 17.44 3.59 10.33
N TRP A 211 17.20 3.86 11.61
CA TRP A 211 17.52 5.13 12.23
C TRP A 211 19.01 5.27 12.45
N GLN A 212 19.56 6.37 11.96
CA GLN A 212 20.91 6.82 12.27
C GLN A 212 20.81 8.14 13.04
N VAL A 213 21.87 8.50 13.76
CA VAL A 213 21.96 9.76 14.52
C VAL A 213 21.61 10.97 13.65
N SER A 214 22.10 10.99 12.40
CA SER A 214 21.81 12.03 11.41
C SER A 214 20.31 12.15 11.10
N ASN A 215 19.60 11.02 10.99
CA ASN A 215 18.17 10.99 10.69
C ASN A 215 17.34 11.53 11.87
N VAL A 216 17.70 11.16 13.10
CA VAL A 216 17.06 11.67 14.32
C VAL A 216 17.27 13.18 14.43
N ARG A 217 18.52 13.65 14.27
CA ARG A 217 18.84 15.09 14.28
C ARG A 217 18.05 15.87 13.24
N ASN A 218 18.02 15.38 12.00
CA ASN A 218 17.32 16.05 10.91
C ASN A 218 15.80 16.05 11.09
N MET A 219 15.24 15.03 11.76
CA MET A 219 13.83 14.99 12.12
C MET A 219 13.50 16.04 13.18
N LEU A 220 14.29 16.11 14.26
CA LEU A 220 14.08 17.09 15.33
C LEU A 220 14.23 18.52 14.84
N ALA A 221 15.30 18.81 14.10
CA ALA A 221 15.53 20.14 13.53
C ALA A 221 14.39 20.61 12.61
N ARG A 222 13.74 19.71 11.88
CA ARG A 222 12.56 20.05 11.04
C ARG A 222 11.36 20.47 11.89
N LEU A 223 11.17 19.86 13.05
CA LEU A 223 10.04 20.14 13.94
C LEU A 223 10.29 21.41 14.75
N ASP A 224 11.53 21.70 15.12
CA ASP A 224 11.92 22.95 15.78
C ASP A 224 11.67 24.17 14.87
N VAL A 225 12.03 24.06 13.58
CA VAL A 225 11.77 25.11 12.58
C VAL A 225 10.26 25.33 12.38
N GLN A 226 9.42 24.29 12.48
CA GLN A 226 7.97 24.43 12.37
C GLN A 226 7.33 25.04 13.62
N ALA A 227 7.85 24.73 14.82
CA ALA A 227 7.39 25.37 16.06
C ALA A 227 7.66 26.88 16.05
N GLN A 228 8.85 27.29 15.57
CA GLN A 228 9.23 28.71 15.46
C GLN A 228 8.48 29.47 14.35
N GLY A 229 8.06 28.77 13.27
CA GLY A 229 7.29 29.38 12.18
C GLY A 229 5.79 29.54 12.47
N GLN A 230 5.24 28.87 13.49
CA GLN A 230 3.84 29.02 13.91
C GLN A 230 3.63 30.13 14.96
N GLU A 231 4.69 30.59 15.64
CA GLU A 231 4.63 31.66 16.65
C GLU A 231 4.67 33.08 16.05
N SER A 232 4.92 33.25 14.75
CA SER A 232 5.14 34.56 14.10
C SER A 232 3.94 35.11 13.30
N VAL A 233 2.70 34.68 13.58
CA VAL A 233 1.51 35.35 13.03
C VAL A 233 1.06 36.41 14.03
N PRO A 234 1.27 37.72 13.78
CA PRO A 234 0.78 38.74 14.70
C PRO A 234 -0.75 38.71 14.71
N ALA A 235 -1.32 38.70 15.90
CA ALA A 235 -2.75 38.86 16.10
C ALA A 235 -3.19 40.19 15.47
N VAL A 236 -3.96 40.11 14.39
CA VAL A 236 -4.71 41.25 13.87
C VAL A 236 -5.75 41.59 14.94
N SER A 237 -5.47 42.61 15.75
CA SER A 237 -6.48 43.22 16.63
C SER A 237 -7.50 43.94 15.77
N CYS A 238 -8.78 43.62 15.98
CA CYS A 238 -9.91 44.47 15.59
C CYS A 238 -9.96 45.73 16.45
#